data_AF-A0AAU4SC43-F1
#
_entry.id   AF-A0AAU4SC43-F1
#
_cell.length_a   1.000
_cell.length_b   1.000
_cell.length_c   1.000
_cell.angle_alpha   90.00
_cell.angle_beta   90.00
_cell.angle_gamma   90.00
#
_symmetry.space_group_name_H-M   'P 1'
#
loop_
_entity.id
_entity.type
_entity.pdbx_description
1 polymer ?
#
loop_
_entity_poly.entity_id
_entity_poly.type
_entity_poly.pdbx_seq_one_letter_code
_entity_poly.pdbx_strand_id
1 'polypeptide(L)' 'MTQTPVVVAVVHQNSGPGFVVYACQACAEHYPPQPDALTVRPRFQRATNEE' A
#
# COMPACT_ATOMS: atom_id res chain seq x y z
N MET A 1 -17.57 -11.55 0.93
CA MET A 1 -16.74 -11.32 -0.27
C MET A 1 -17.49 -10.38 -1.19
N THR A 2 -16.80 -9.42 -1.82
CA THR A 2 -17.40 -8.51 -2.81
C THR A 2 -17.35 -9.15 -4.20
N GLN A 3 -18.34 -8.87 -5.06
CA GLN A 3 -18.31 -9.29 -6.47
C GLN A 3 -17.67 -8.23 -7.39
N THR A 4 -17.44 -7.02 -6.87
CA THR A 4 -16.80 -5.90 -7.59
C THR A 4 -15.63 -5.36 -6.77
N PRO A 5 -14.51 -6.11 -6.70
CA PRO A 5 -13.32 -5.63 -6.00
C PRO A 5 -12.69 -4.44 -6.73
N VAL A 6 -12.16 -3.49 -5.95
CA VAL A 6 -11.36 -2.36 -6.45
C VAL A 6 -9.93 -2.47 -5.93
N VAL A 7 -8.97 -2.00 -6.72
CA VAL A 7 -7.57 -1.95 -6.31
C VAL A 7 -7.37 -0.82 -5.31
N VAL A 8 -6.75 -1.13 -4.17
CA VAL A 8 -6.44 -0.14 -3.12
C VAL A 8 -4.94 0.06 -2.90
N ALA A 9 -4.11 -0.92 -3.29
CA ALA A 9 -2.67 -0.78 -3.29
C ALA A 9 -1.99 -1.74 -4.26
N VAL A 10 -0.82 -1.34 -4.77
CA VAL A 10 0.11 -2.22 -5.48
C VAL A 10 1.40 -2.28 -4.68
N VAL A 11 1.78 -3.47 -4.24
CA VAL A 11 2.98 -3.72 -3.45
C VAL A 11 4.09 -4.19 -4.37
N HIS A 12 5.15 -3.41 -4.48
CA HIS A 12 6.39 -3.82 -5.12
C HIS A 12 7.35 -4.37 -4.05
N GLN A 13 7.90 -5.56 -4.30
CA GLN A 13 8.85 -6.20 -3.38
C GLN A 13 10.26 -6.15 -3.95
N ASN A 14 11.24 -6.06 -3.04
CA ASN A 14 12.66 -6.08 -3.42
C ASN A 14 13.16 -7.50 -3.75
N SER A 15 12.36 -8.52 -3.42
CA SER A 15 12.68 -9.92 -3.71
C SER A 15 11.38 -10.66 -4.00
N GLY A 16 11.25 -11.15 -5.23
CA GLY A 16 10.04 -11.79 -5.73
C GLY A 16 9.05 -10.84 -6.42
N PRO A 17 7.99 -11.39 -7.03
CA PRO A 17 6.96 -10.60 -7.69
C PRO A 17 6.14 -9.83 -6.66
N GLY A 18 5.80 -8.59 -7.00
CA GLY A 18 4.84 -7.80 -6.24
C GLY A 18 3.42 -8.39 -6.28
N PHE A 19 2.50 -7.78 -5.53
CA PHE A 19 1.10 -8.18 -5.51
C PHE A 19 0.15 -6.98 -5.44
N VAL A 20 -1.11 -7.20 -5.81
CA VAL A 20 -2.16 -6.19 -5.83
C VAL A 20 -3.13 -6.47 -4.69
N VAL A 21 -3.45 -5.43 -3.91
CA VAL A 21 -4.41 -5.49 -2.81
C VAL A 21 -5.76 -4.98 -3.30
N TYR A 22 -6.79 -5.77 -3.03
CA TYR A 22 -8.17 -5.47 -3.42
C TYR A 22 -9.07 -5.29 -2.19
N ALA A 23 -10.06 -4.41 -2.30
CA ALA A 23 -11.08 -4.20 -1.29
C ALA A 23 -12.48 -4.06 -1.91
N CYS A 24 -13.52 -4.11 -1.09
CA CYS A 24 -14.87 -3.73 -1.51
C CYS A 24 -14.93 -2.22 -1.77
N GLN A 25 -15.87 -1.74 -2.60
CA GLN A 25 -15.98 -0.30 -2.88
C GLN A 25 -16.18 0.54 -1.62
N ALA A 26 -17.11 0.13 -0.74
CA ALA A 26 -17.33 0.82 0.53
C ALA A 26 -16.11 0.75 1.48
N CYS A 27 -15.26 -0.27 1.33
CA CYS A 27 -14.08 -0.45 2.16
C CYS A 27 -12.91 0.42 1.70
N ALA A 28 -12.90 0.82 0.42
CA ALA A 28 -11.77 1.51 -0.21
C ALA A 28 -11.52 2.90 0.40
N GLU A 29 -12.57 3.57 0.91
CA GLU A 29 -12.45 4.89 1.55
C GLU A 29 -11.63 4.86 2.85
N HIS A 30 -11.46 3.69 3.46
CA HIS A 30 -10.68 3.52 4.69
C HIS A 30 -9.18 3.27 4.42
N TYR A 31 -8.78 3.04 3.16
CA TYR A 31 -7.38 2.87 2.81
C TYR A 31 -6.71 4.23 2.62
N PRO A 32 -5.46 4.40 3.08
CA PRO A 32 -4.71 5.61 2.79
C PRO A 32 -4.52 5.76 1.28
N PRO A 33 -4.52 6.99 0.75
CA PRO A 33 -4.24 7.22 -0.66
C PRO A 33 -2.89 6.59 -1.01
N GLN A 34 -2.87 5.83 -2.11
CA GLN A 34 -1.66 5.15 -2.52
C GLN A 34 -0.57 6.20 -2.76
N PRO A 35 0.59 6.08 -2.11
CA PRO A 35 1.66 7.03 -2.33
C PRO A 35 2.09 6.93 -3.79
N ASP A 36 2.08 8.07 -4.48
CA ASP A 36 2.60 8.15 -5.82
C ASP A 36 4.07 7.72 -5.80
N ALA A 37 4.43 6.76 -6.67
CA ALA A 37 5.74 6.12 -6.67
C ALA A 37 6.90 7.12 -6.85
N LEU A 38 6.63 8.29 -7.42
CA LEU A 38 7.59 9.38 -7.64
C LEU A 38 7.61 10.38 -6.47
N THR A 39 6.61 10.33 -5.59
CA THR A 39 6.45 11.25 -4.46
C THR A 39 6.92 10.63 -3.13
N VAL A 40 7.20 9.33 -3.10
CA VAL A 40 7.88 8.69 -1.96
C VAL A 40 9.34 9.15 -1.96
N ARG A 41 9.63 10.24 -1.24
CA ARG A 41 10.96 10.41 -0.66
C ARG A 41 11.22 9.17 0.18
N PRO A 42 12.35 8.46 0.02
CA PRO A 42 12.70 7.39 0.93
C PRO A 42 12.88 8.03 2.30
N ARG A 43 11.82 7.99 3.11
CA ARG A 43 11.92 8.30 4.52
C ARG A 43 12.64 7.10 5.08
N PHE A 44 13.97 7.17 5.11
CA PHE A 44 14.77 6.41 6.04
C PHE A 44 14.37 6.90 7.44
N GLN A 45 13.15 6.58 7.87
CA GLN A 45 12.81 6.56 9.27
C GLN A 45 13.58 5.37 9.79
N ARG A 46 14.83 5.63 10.20
CA ARG A 46 15.36 4.95 11.38
C ARG A 46 14.23 5.04 12.39
N ALA A 47 13.53 3.93 12.60
CA ALA A 47 12.97 3.67 13.90
C ALA A 47 14.18 3.61 14.83
N THR A 48 14.61 4.78 15.31
CA THR A 48 15.25 4.86 16.61
C THR A 48 14.15 4.45 17.57
N ASN A 49 14.08 3.17 17.87
CA ASN A 49 13.64 2.77 19.18
C ASN A 49 14.92 2.75 20.03
N GLU A 50 14.98 3.70 20.94
CA GLU A 50 15.83 3.66 22.11
C GLU A 50 15.40 2.44 22.93
N GLU A 51 16.25 1.40 22.99
CA GLU A 51 16.86 0.84 24.22
C GLU A 51 17.87 -0.27 23.86
#